data_AF-A0A5C2SHI2-F1
#
_entry.id   AF-A0A5C2SHI2-F1
#
_cell.length_a   1.000
_cell.length_b   1.000
_cell.length_c   1.000
_cell.angle_alpha   90.00
_cell.angle_beta   90.00
_cell.angle_gamma   90.00
#
_symmetry.space_group_name_H-M   'P 1'
#
loop_
_entity.id
_entity.type
_entity.pdbx_description
1 polymer ?
#
loop_
_entity_poly.entity_id
_entity_poly.type
_entity_poly.pdbx_seq_one_letter_code
_entity_poly.pdbx_strand_id
1 'polypeptide(L)'
;MRPPPVIVRPAQTKAAALPRIQKKWKWTGDLFMDVSREKAERVCSVLLSDSTDPLPNGLRFSICLTGDSIRLSALFHLASLPNFLLASTRVQQFAKVGPAEETDADAIKQIGVYMMKHSFFSFAHLYMENASVGLLIVFPTGHKIATDVLKVPPTLSSDTPLQVALVPWELTTKEFRANTWKMRSPTLERTLDPKFIPFLDSAGRQVVTQRRFYQALHILGFPKDVYDYMTAMARTYCIWIGDADTTSTGAGYETTLLKLVLSACKGQDVGLKADVKIIFVHVGGLASLQQLVALAERRMKTNLRFVTYGSHPSVAHERWGMREIYPIGGIVTFTPTAIIQNHGLLFKRIRRIKEHPVWDCYVLPSVVAMVAKLTCQGQHPLRVYDDGEFVYAELLDLIEQGTLSLAQAPQVTPVPLTQDDASLAWTRWTLRLPSMNARQILEECLKLAAEQFANTAEADLPRAIEEEIARDLSRLQNQPVIMDNYRRFTVVNTQHDKHLSHDMRGFECTTLSNFKFGDDCFEYTTKPEVKGAEQK
;
A
#
# COMPACT_ATOMS: atom_id res chain seq x y z
N MET A 1 -69.60 31.38 62.02
CA MET A 1 -70.17 31.54 60.66
C MET A 1 -69.05 31.39 59.66
N ARG A 2 -69.15 30.41 58.73
CA ARG A 2 -68.10 30.18 57.71
C ARG A 2 -68.21 31.24 56.60
N PRO A 3 -67.10 31.80 56.11
CA PRO A 3 -67.12 32.73 54.99
C PRO A 3 -67.47 32.01 53.67
N PRO A 4 -68.06 32.72 52.69
CA PRO A 4 -68.46 32.14 51.41
C PRO A 4 -67.25 31.77 50.54
N PRO A 5 -67.38 30.75 49.66
CA PRO A 5 -66.28 30.28 48.82
C PRO A 5 -65.94 31.32 47.73
N VAL A 6 -64.64 31.59 47.60
CA VAL A 6 -64.05 32.44 46.56
C VAL A 6 -64.07 31.70 45.23
N ILE A 7 -64.62 32.34 44.19
CA ILE A 7 -64.66 31.83 42.81
C ILE A 7 -63.23 31.86 42.24
N VAL A 8 -62.63 30.69 42.04
CA VAL A 8 -61.33 30.53 41.38
C VAL A 8 -61.53 30.68 39.87
N ARG A 9 -60.96 31.75 39.28
CA ARG A 9 -60.89 31.91 37.82
C ARG A 9 -59.99 30.81 37.22
N PRO A 10 -60.39 30.14 36.13
CA PRO A 10 -59.56 29.14 35.47
C PRO A 10 -58.30 29.80 34.89
N ALA A 11 -57.14 29.20 35.19
CA ALA A 11 -55.85 29.61 34.67
C ALA A 11 -55.83 29.44 33.14
N GLN A 12 -55.51 30.53 32.43
CA GLN A 12 -55.25 30.47 30.99
C GLN A 12 -54.04 29.57 30.71
N THR A 13 -54.30 28.43 30.09
CA THR A 13 -53.29 27.52 29.55
C THR A 13 -52.50 28.24 28.45
N LYS A 14 -51.23 28.57 28.74
CA LYS A 14 -50.29 29.06 27.71
C LYS A 14 -50.19 28.00 26.61
N ALA A 15 -50.52 28.40 25.38
CA ALA A 15 -50.35 27.58 24.19
C ALA A 15 -48.91 27.03 24.10
N ALA A 16 -48.78 25.75 23.76
CA ALA A 16 -47.49 25.08 23.56
C ALA A 16 -46.67 25.85 22.50
N ALA A 17 -45.49 26.32 22.89
CA ALA A 17 -44.58 27.01 21.98
C ALA A 17 -44.18 26.07 20.84
N LEU A 18 -44.40 26.51 19.60
CA LEU A 18 -43.95 25.81 18.39
C LEU A 18 -42.45 25.49 18.49
N PRO A 19 -42.01 24.30 18.03
CA PRO A 19 -40.61 23.91 18.08
C PRO A 19 -39.76 24.91 17.30
N ARG A 20 -38.87 25.61 18.01
CA ARG A 20 -37.97 26.62 17.46
C ARG A 20 -36.99 25.91 16.52
N ILE A 21 -37.20 26.03 15.21
CA ILE A 21 -36.29 25.51 14.18
C ILE A 21 -34.90 26.12 14.45
N GLN A 22 -33.93 25.28 14.80
CA GLN A 22 -32.57 25.75 15.05
C GLN A 22 -31.98 26.25 13.73
N LYS A 23 -31.58 27.54 13.71
CA LYS A 23 -30.93 28.16 12.55
C LYS A 23 -29.61 27.41 12.31
N LYS A 24 -29.52 26.67 11.21
CA LYS A 24 -28.28 26.01 10.79
C LYS A 24 -27.16 27.05 10.67
N TRP A 25 -26.02 26.77 11.29
CA TRP A 25 -24.85 27.64 11.23
C TRP A 25 -24.32 27.74 9.79
N LYS A 26 -23.89 28.95 9.42
CA LYS A 26 -23.25 29.27 8.14
C LYS A 26 -22.16 30.30 8.39
N TRP A 27 -21.08 30.23 7.63
CA TRP A 27 -20.01 31.23 7.62
C TRP A 27 -19.62 31.53 6.18
N THR A 28 -19.37 32.80 5.88
CA THR A 28 -18.96 33.27 4.55
C THR A 28 -17.70 34.10 4.70
N GLY A 29 -16.73 33.92 3.81
CA GLY A 29 -15.51 34.72 3.81
C GLY A 29 -14.62 34.43 2.62
N ASP A 30 -13.50 35.15 2.52
CA ASP A 30 -12.55 35.02 1.43
C ASP A 30 -11.58 33.85 1.66
N LEU A 31 -11.34 33.05 0.61
CA LEU A 31 -10.33 32.01 0.60
C LEU A 31 -9.03 32.53 -0.03
N PHE A 32 -7.94 32.39 0.69
CA PHE A 32 -6.59 32.67 0.23
C PHE A 32 -5.73 31.40 0.19
N MET A 33 -4.80 31.33 -0.75
CA MET A 33 -3.78 30.28 -0.81
C MET A 33 -2.38 30.89 -0.75
N ASP A 34 -1.49 30.30 0.05
CA ASP A 34 -0.09 30.74 0.10
C ASP A 34 0.64 30.37 -1.20
N VAL A 35 1.17 31.40 -1.87
CA VAL A 35 2.02 31.25 -3.06
C VAL A 35 3.50 31.34 -2.68
N SER A 36 3.80 32.08 -1.62
CA SER A 36 5.12 32.13 -1.00
C SER A 36 4.99 32.36 0.52
N ARG A 37 6.11 32.32 1.25
CA ARG A 37 6.11 32.56 2.71
C ARG A 37 5.52 33.91 3.12
N GLU A 38 5.58 34.90 2.24
CA GLU A 38 5.15 36.28 2.52
C GLU A 38 3.94 36.70 1.70
N LYS A 39 3.52 35.91 0.71
CA LYS A 39 2.46 36.26 -0.22
C LYS A 39 1.38 35.18 -0.25
N ALA A 40 0.15 35.61 -0.03
CA ALA A 40 -1.05 34.83 -0.29
C ALA A 40 -1.87 35.49 -1.40
N GLU A 41 -2.48 34.69 -2.25
CA GLU A 41 -3.36 35.16 -3.32
C GLU A 41 -4.82 34.79 -2.99
N ARG A 42 -5.72 35.74 -3.22
CA ARG A 42 -7.16 35.51 -3.09
C ARG A 42 -7.61 34.60 -4.22
N VAL A 43 -8.29 33.52 -3.86
CA VAL A 43 -8.82 32.54 -4.81
C VAL A 43 -10.26 32.87 -5.16
N CYS A 44 -11.15 32.90 -4.16
CA CYS A 44 -12.59 33.09 -4.30
C CYS A 44 -13.25 33.34 -2.94
N SER A 45 -14.53 33.70 -2.92
CA SER A 45 -15.33 33.73 -1.70
C SER A 45 -16.00 32.37 -1.47
N VAL A 46 -15.95 31.89 -0.23
CA VAL A 46 -16.45 30.56 0.15
C VAL A 46 -17.55 30.64 1.20
N LEU A 47 -18.48 29.70 1.14
CA LEU A 47 -19.54 29.46 2.10
C LEU A 47 -19.29 28.12 2.81
N LEU A 48 -19.14 28.16 4.13
CA LEU A 48 -19.20 26.99 4.98
C LEU A 48 -20.62 26.77 5.46
N SER A 49 -21.16 25.57 5.23
CA SER A 49 -22.55 25.25 5.54
C SER A 49 -22.74 23.79 5.94
N ASP A 50 -23.95 23.46 6.43
CA ASP A 50 -24.33 22.12 6.88
C ASP A 50 -23.31 21.51 7.86
N SER A 51 -22.89 22.29 8.86
CA SER A 51 -21.97 21.80 9.88
C SER A 51 -22.59 20.66 10.68
N THR A 52 -21.83 19.59 10.93
CA THR A 52 -22.25 18.51 11.83
C THR A 52 -22.36 19.01 13.27
N ASP A 53 -23.14 18.32 14.10
CA ASP A 53 -23.21 18.65 15.52
C ASP A 53 -21.82 18.50 16.17
N PRO A 54 -21.42 19.46 17.03
CA PRO A 54 -20.15 19.38 17.73
C PRO A 54 -20.22 18.28 18.78
N LEU A 55 -19.10 17.58 18.95
CA LEU A 55 -18.95 16.64 20.06
C LEU A 55 -19.11 17.36 21.41
N PRO A 56 -19.56 16.67 22.48
CA PRO A 56 -19.72 17.27 23.80
C PRO A 56 -18.43 17.94 24.27
N ASN A 57 -18.52 19.21 24.69
CA ASN A 57 -17.40 20.06 25.10
C ASN A 57 -16.32 20.26 24.01
N GLY A 58 -16.63 19.91 22.76
CA GLY A 58 -15.76 20.07 21.62
C GLY A 58 -15.65 21.50 21.12
N LEU A 59 -14.52 21.79 20.46
CA LEU A 59 -14.31 23.03 19.72
C LEU A 59 -15.34 23.15 18.59
N ARG A 60 -15.78 24.38 18.30
CA ARG A 60 -16.83 24.63 17.30
C ARG A 60 -16.41 25.63 16.24
N PHE A 61 -16.85 25.43 15.01
CA PHE A 61 -16.63 26.39 13.91
C PHE A 61 -17.11 27.79 14.26
N SER A 62 -18.27 27.92 14.90
CA SER A 62 -18.83 29.21 15.31
C SER A 62 -17.95 30.00 16.29
N ILE A 63 -16.99 29.34 16.94
CA ILE A 63 -16.05 29.95 17.88
C ILE A 63 -14.72 30.24 17.20
N CYS A 64 -14.26 29.36 16.30
CA CYS A 64 -12.96 29.49 15.66
C CYS A 64 -12.93 30.37 14.41
N LEU A 65 -14.08 30.50 13.72
CA LEU A 65 -14.19 31.25 12.47
C LEU A 65 -14.86 32.59 12.75
N THR A 66 -14.15 33.46 13.46
CA THR A 66 -14.60 34.84 13.76
C THR A 66 -14.08 35.86 12.77
N GLY A 67 -13.11 35.50 11.92
CA GLY A 67 -12.58 36.36 10.87
C GLY A 67 -13.35 36.21 9.56
N ASP A 68 -13.03 37.09 8.61
CA ASP A 68 -13.69 37.17 7.29
C ASP A 68 -12.92 36.42 6.19
N SER A 69 -11.85 35.71 6.56
CA SER A 69 -11.03 34.97 5.60
C SER A 69 -10.43 33.69 6.16
N ILE A 70 -10.19 32.74 5.27
CA ILE A 70 -9.44 31.50 5.50
C ILE A 70 -8.19 31.54 4.63
N ARG A 71 -7.03 31.35 5.25
CA ARG A 71 -5.74 31.30 4.54
C ARG A 71 -5.19 29.87 4.57
N LEU A 72 -5.27 29.22 3.43
CA LEU A 72 -4.72 27.89 3.20
C LEU A 72 -3.22 27.97 3.01
N SER A 73 -2.49 27.08 3.68
CA SER A 73 -1.04 26.99 3.57
C SER A 73 -0.63 26.36 2.23
N ALA A 74 -0.24 25.08 2.21
CA ALA A 74 0.15 24.39 0.98
C ALA A 74 -0.78 23.21 0.68
N LEU A 75 -0.63 22.65 -0.52
CA LEU A 75 -1.25 21.39 -0.90
C LEU A 75 -0.33 20.23 -0.52
N PHE A 76 -0.89 19.26 0.18
CA PHE A 76 -0.20 18.07 0.66
C PHE A 76 -0.89 16.82 0.14
N HIS A 77 -0.13 15.76 -0.15
CA HIS A 77 -0.71 14.47 -0.49
C HIS A 77 -1.45 13.87 0.70
N LEU A 78 -2.65 13.34 0.46
CA LEU A 78 -3.53 12.75 1.48
C LEU A 78 -2.89 11.59 2.23
N ALA A 79 -1.94 10.88 1.62
CA ALA A 79 -1.11 9.89 2.32
C ALA A 79 -0.32 10.47 3.51
N SER A 80 -0.08 11.79 3.52
CA SER A 80 0.60 12.50 4.61
C SER A 80 -0.35 12.96 5.71
N LEU A 81 -1.66 12.91 5.49
CA LEU A 81 -2.67 13.41 6.44
C LEU A 81 -2.51 12.80 7.85
N PRO A 82 -2.24 11.49 8.03
CA PRO A 82 -2.00 10.93 9.37
C PRO A 82 -0.90 11.65 10.15
N ASN A 83 0.16 12.12 9.49
CA ASN A 83 1.26 12.85 10.14
C ASN A 83 0.82 14.20 10.71
N PHE A 84 -0.13 14.87 10.06
CA PHE A 84 -0.71 16.13 10.56
C PHE A 84 -1.62 15.89 11.76
N LEU A 85 -2.24 14.71 11.83
CA LEU A 85 -3.17 14.35 12.89
C LEU A 85 -2.47 13.83 14.15
N LEU A 86 -1.18 13.51 14.11
CA LEU A 86 -0.42 13.00 15.28
C LEU A 86 -0.45 13.95 16.48
N ALA A 87 -0.46 15.26 16.25
CA ALA A 87 -0.52 16.27 17.31
C ALA A 87 -1.95 16.76 17.60
N SER A 88 -2.95 16.07 17.05
CA SER A 88 -4.34 16.51 17.02
C SER A 88 -5.26 15.55 17.75
N THR A 89 -6.33 16.10 18.33
CA THR A 89 -7.46 15.29 18.81
C THR A 89 -8.32 14.79 17.65
N ARG A 90 -9.30 13.94 17.96
CA ARG A 90 -10.36 13.55 17.01
C ARG A 90 -11.06 14.77 16.40
N VAL A 91 -11.50 14.63 15.15
CA VAL A 91 -12.29 15.65 14.44
C VAL A 91 -13.54 16.01 15.25
N GLN A 92 -13.79 17.30 15.44
CA GLN A 92 -14.92 17.79 16.25
C GLN A 92 -16.15 18.10 15.42
N GLN A 93 -15.95 18.63 14.22
CA GLN A 93 -17.02 19.00 13.29
C GLN A 93 -16.55 18.87 11.84
N PHE A 94 -17.51 18.61 10.97
CA PHE A 94 -17.36 18.73 9.52
C PHE A 94 -18.29 19.80 8.98
N ALA A 95 -17.94 20.42 7.87
CA ALA A 95 -18.83 21.29 7.12
C ALA A 95 -18.55 21.17 5.62
N LYS A 96 -19.52 21.55 4.81
CA LYS A 96 -19.37 21.66 3.36
C LYS A 96 -18.68 22.96 2.99
N VAL A 97 -17.88 22.94 1.93
CA VAL A 97 -17.31 24.15 1.31
C VAL A 97 -18.01 24.36 -0.03
N GLY A 98 -18.82 25.39 -0.12
CA GLY A 98 -19.49 25.80 -1.34
C GLY A 98 -19.11 27.22 -1.75
N PRO A 99 -19.55 27.66 -2.94
CA PRO A 99 -19.41 29.05 -3.35
C PRO A 99 -20.24 29.98 -2.47
N ALA A 100 -19.69 31.16 -2.17
CA ALA A 100 -20.48 32.24 -1.57
C ALA A 100 -21.43 32.84 -2.61
N GLU A 101 -20.92 33.06 -3.83
CA GLU A 101 -21.66 33.59 -4.98
C GLU A 101 -21.49 32.70 -6.22
N GLU A 102 -22.38 32.81 -7.20
CA GLU A 102 -22.32 31.99 -8.43
C GLU A 102 -21.00 32.19 -9.21
N THR A 103 -20.40 33.38 -9.12
CA THR A 103 -19.10 33.73 -9.70
C THR A 103 -17.94 32.93 -9.11
N ASP A 104 -18.05 32.45 -7.87
CA ASP A 104 -17.02 31.65 -7.18
C ASP A 104 -17.10 30.15 -7.49
N ALA A 105 -18.21 29.70 -8.08
CA ALA A 105 -18.51 28.29 -8.25
C ALA A 105 -17.46 27.54 -9.08
N ASP A 106 -16.95 28.17 -10.14
CA ASP A 106 -15.95 27.56 -11.01
C ASP A 106 -14.62 27.37 -10.30
N ALA A 107 -14.14 28.37 -9.55
CA ALA A 107 -12.88 28.29 -8.81
C ALA A 107 -12.89 27.15 -7.77
N ILE A 108 -13.96 27.03 -6.99
CA ILE A 108 -14.12 25.97 -5.98
C ILE A 108 -14.21 24.59 -6.64
N LYS A 109 -14.94 24.49 -7.75
CA LYS A 109 -15.03 23.25 -8.53
C LYS A 109 -13.66 22.84 -9.07
N GLN A 110 -12.90 23.77 -9.64
CA GLN A 110 -11.56 23.50 -10.15
C GLN A 110 -10.61 23.03 -9.05
N ILE A 111 -10.61 23.67 -7.88
CA ILE A 111 -9.80 23.24 -6.74
C ILE A 111 -10.20 21.84 -6.28
N GLY A 112 -11.50 21.57 -6.12
CA GLY A 112 -11.97 20.24 -5.72
C GLY A 112 -11.60 19.15 -6.72
N VAL A 113 -11.77 19.41 -8.02
CA VAL A 113 -11.35 18.48 -9.08
C VAL A 113 -9.84 18.26 -9.06
N TYR A 114 -9.07 19.33 -8.90
CA TYR A 114 -7.61 19.24 -8.83
C TYR A 114 -7.16 18.43 -7.62
N MET A 115 -7.70 18.72 -6.43
CA MET A 115 -7.38 18.00 -5.20
C MET A 115 -7.82 16.54 -5.26
N MET A 116 -8.99 16.25 -5.84
CA MET A 116 -9.45 14.87 -6.04
C MET A 116 -8.53 14.10 -6.99
N LYS A 117 -8.18 14.70 -8.14
CA LYS A 117 -7.32 14.07 -9.14
C LYS A 117 -5.92 13.75 -8.62
N HIS A 118 -5.35 14.65 -7.81
CA HIS A 118 -4.00 14.52 -7.29
C HIS A 118 -3.93 13.98 -5.85
N SER A 119 -5.06 13.55 -5.28
CA SER A 119 -5.16 13.08 -3.90
C SER A 119 -4.56 14.08 -2.90
N PHE A 120 -4.91 15.36 -3.02
CA PHE A 120 -4.41 16.43 -2.17
C PHE A 120 -5.41 16.87 -1.09
N PHE A 121 -4.86 17.41 0.00
CA PHE A 121 -5.58 18.21 0.99
C PHE A 121 -4.81 19.52 1.25
N SER A 122 -5.47 20.47 1.88
CA SER A 122 -4.85 21.68 2.41
C SER A 122 -5.31 21.93 3.84
N PHE A 123 -4.70 22.90 4.51
CA PHE A 123 -5.14 23.29 5.84
C PHE A 123 -4.96 24.77 6.10
N ALA A 124 -5.73 25.29 7.06
CA ALA A 124 -5.53 26.59 7.67
C ALA A 124 -5.37 26.44 9.19
N HIS A 125 -4.55 27.29 9.80
CA HIS A 125 -4.47 27.38 11.26
C HIS A 125 -5.67 28.16 11.80
N LEU A 126 -6.29 27.64 12.85
CA LEU A 126 -7.35 28.33 13.58
C LEU A 126 -6.78 28.96 14.84
N TYR A 127 -7.19 30.20 15.13
CA TYR A 127 -6.70 30.97 16.26
C TYR A 127 -7.84 31.44 17.16
N MET A 128 -7.62 31.37 18.47
CA MET A 128 -8.45 32.03 19.48
C MET A 128 -7.53 32.82 20.41
N GLU A 129 -7.83 34.09 20.67
CA GLU A 129 -7.02 34.94 21.55
C GLU A 129 -5.52 34.94 21.18
N ASN A 130 -5.22 34.99 19.88
CA ASN A 130 -3.86 34.91 19.31
C ASN A 130 -3.10 33.61 19.61
N ALA A 131 -3.80 32.53 19.95
CA ALA A 131 -3.22 31.21 20.11
C ALA A 131 -3.81 30.23 19.11
N SER A 132 -2.96 29.40 18.49
CA SER A 132 -3.45 28.36 17.59
C SER A 132 -4.15 27.28 18.41
N VAL A 133 -5.40 26.99 18.07
CA VAL A 133 -6.24 26.00 18.78
C VAL A 133 -6.50 24.74 17.97
N GLY A 134 -6.19 24.76 16.68
CA GLY A 134 -6.31 23.60 15.81
C GLY A 134 -6.06 23.92 14.34
N LEU A 135 -6.41 22.95 13.52
CA LEU A 135 -6.40 23.00 12.06
C LEU A 135 -7.81 22.95 11.50
N LEU A 136 -8.01 23.70 10.42
CA LEU A 136 -9.09 23.51 9.48
C LEU A 136 -8.54 22.73 8.30
N ILE A 137 -8.88 21.45 8.17
CA ILE A 137 -8.40 20.60 7.07
C ILE A 137 -9.41 20.66 5.93
N VAL A 138 -8.99 21.14 4.75
CA VAL A 138 -9.79 21.18 3.53
C VAL A 138 -9.42 20.00 2.64
N PHE A 139 -10.39 19.21 2.21
CA PHE A 139 -10.17 18.01 1.42
C PHE A 139 -11.28 17.77 0.39
N PRO A 140 -11.02 17.02 -0.71
CA PRO A 140 -12.02 16.71 -1.71
C PRO A 140 -13.09 15.76 -1.16
N THR A 141 -14.35 16.11 -1.41
CA THR A 141 -15.51 15.34 -0.97
C THR A 141 -15.49 13.93 -1.57
N GLY A 142 -15.76 12.92 -0.75
CA GLY A 142 -15.84 11.52 -1.19
C GLY A 142 -14.50 10.83 -1.42
N HIS A 143 -13.37 11.51 -1.15
CA HIS A 143 -12.07 10.87 -1.28
C HIS A 143 -11.84 9.82 -0.18
N LYS A 144 -11.71 8.55 -0.57
CA LYS A 144 -11.62 7.39 0.34
C LYS A 144 -10.64 7.57 1.51
N ILE A 145 -9.38 7.95 1.22
CA ILE A 145 -8.35 8.15 2.27
C ILE A 145 -8.77 9.21 3.28
N ALA A 146 -9.30 10.36 2.83
CA ALA A 146 -9.73 11.43 3.73
C ALA A 146 -10.92 10.97 4.59
N THR A 147 -11.92 10.34 3.96
CA THR A 147 -13.09 9.76 4.64
C THR A 147 -12.69 8.76 5.72
N ASP A 148 -11.78 7.85 5.40
CA ASP A 148 -11.35 6.78 6.30
C ASP A 148 -10.48 7.29 7.46
N VAL A 149 -9.57 8.23 7.18
CA VAL A 149 -8.64 8.80 8.18
C VAL A 149 -9.36 9.78 9.10
N LEU A 150 -10.18 10.68 8.55
CA LEU A 150 -10.92 11.68 9.32
C LEU A 150 -12.20 11.13 9.96
N LYS A 151 -12.66 9.95 9.55
CA LYS A 151 -13.95 9.35 9.96
C LYS A 151 -15.14 10.24 9.60
N VAL A 152 -15.21 10.66 8.33
CA VAL A 152 -16.28 11.53 7.82
C VAL A 152 -17.64 10.84 7.96
N PRO A 153 -18.65 11.47 8.59
CA PRO A 153 -19.97 10.89 8.75
C PRO A 153 -20.66 10.65 7.40
N PRO A 154 -21.33 9.49 7.19
CA PRO A 154 -22.01 9.19 5.93
C PRO A 154 -23.24 10.07 5.70
N THR A 155 -23.73 10.75 6.73
CA THR A 155 -24.86 11.69 6.67
C THR A 155 -24.49 13.02 6.03
N LEU A 156 -23.20 13.32 5.88
CA LEU A 156 -22.75 14.57 5.27
C LEU A 156 -22.86 14.44 3.74
N SER A 157 -23.81 15.18 3.15
CA SER A 157 -24.07 15.17 1.71
C SER A 157 -22.82 15.49 0.88
N SER A 158 -22.72 14.82 -0.27
CA SER A 158 -21.62 14.92 -1.24
C SER A 158 -21.88 15.90 -2.38
N ASP A 159 -22.78 16.87 -2.18
CA ASP A 159 -23.22 17.85 -3.20
C ASP A 159 -22.21 18.97 -3.48
N THR A 160 -21.17 19.08 -2.65
CA THR A 160 -20.10 20.07 -2.80
C THR A 160 -18.79 19.39 -3.12
N PRO A 161 -17.90 20.01 -3.92
CA PRO A 161 -16.65 19.39 -4.35
C PRO A 161 -15.60 19.31 -3.21
N LEU A 162 -15.77 20.12 -2.16
CA LEU A 162 -14.85 20.22 -1.03
C LEU A 162 -15.60 20.14 0.31
N GLN A 163 -14.92 19.56 1.29
CA GLN A 163 -15.34 19.49 2.69
C GLN A 163 -14.23 20.03 3.60
N VAL A 164 -14.63 20.44 4.81
CA VAL A 164 -13.70 20.83 5.87
C VAL A 164 -13.91 20.03 7.13
N ALA A 165 -12.80 19.73 7.81
CA ALA A 165 -12.78 19.12 9.14
C ALA A 165 -12.13 20.07 10.16
N LEU A 166 -12.80 20.25 11.31
CA LEU A 166 -12.27 20.96 12.46
C LEU A 166 -11.47 20.00 13.33
N VAL A 167 -10.16 20.20 13.40
CA VAL A 167 -9.22 19.29 14.06
C VAL A 167 -8.44 20.06 15.14
N PRO A 168 -8.87 20.03 16.41
CA PRO A 168 -8.17 20.71 17.49
C PRO A 168 -6.83 20.06 17.80
N TRP A 169 -5.88 20.87 18.27
CA TRP A 169 -4.65 20.35 18.85
C TRP A 169 -4.93 19.51 20.09
N GLU A 170 -4.13 18.47 20.31
CA GLU A 170 -4.18 17.68 21.55
C GLU A 170 -3.74 18.52 22.75
N LEU A 171 -2.73 19.37 22.55
CA LEU A 171 -2.21 20.25 23.59
C LEU A 171 -3.01 21.55 23.66
N THR A 172 -3.36 21.97 24.87
CA THR A 172 -3.92 23.31 25.11
C THR A 172 -2.88 24.39 24.87
N THR A 173 -3.31 25.63 24.60
CA THR A 173 -2.41 26.80 24.51
C THR A 173 -1.51 26.94 25.74
N LYS A 174 -2.03 26.64 26.93
CA LYS A 174 -1.27 26.73 28.19
C LYS A 174 -0.17 25.68 28.23
N GLU A 175 -0.48 24.43 27.90
CA GLU A 175 0.49 23.34 27.83
C GLU A 175 1.52 23.58 26.72
N PHE A 176 1.06 24.03 25.55
CA PHE A 176 1.93 24.42 24.45
C PHE A 176 2.89 25.53 24.89
N ARG A 177 2.42 26.60 25.53
CA ARG A 177 3.32 27.68 26.00
C ARG A 177 4.21 27.27 27.18
N ALA A 178 3.73 26.38 28.05
CA ALA A 178 4.49 25.87 29.20
C ALA A 178 5.59 24.88 28.76
N ASN A 179 5.37 24.15 27.68
CA ASN A 179 6.39 23.33 27.06
C ASN A 179 7.44 24.23 26.40
N THR A 180 8.66 24.22 26.93
CA THR A 180 9.82 24.83 26.26
C THR A 180 10.19 24.00 25.03
N TRP A 181 9.50 24.21 23.92
CA TRP A 181 9.82 23.62 22.60
C TRP A 181 11.25 23.90 22.14
N LYS A 182 11.92 24.89 22.75
CA LYS A 182 13.34 25.19 22.56
C LYS A 182 14.26 24.07 23.06
N MET A 183 13.82 23.25 24.01
CA MET A 183 14.40 21.94 24.22
C MET A 183 13.58 20.97 23.38
N ARG A 184 14.11 20.60 22.22
CA ARG A 184 13.69 19.37 21.54
C ARG A 184 13.83 18.27 22.58
N SER A 185 12.73 17.90 23.22
CA SER A 185 12.71 16.68 24.01
C SER A 185 13.11 15.57 23.03
N PRO A 186 14.08 14.71 23.35
CA PRO A 186 14.50 13.61 22.48
C PRO A 186 13.38 12.57 22.25
N THR A 187 12.19 12.79 22.79
CA THR A 187 11.10 11.84 22.92
C THR A 187 9.92 12.03 21.97
N LEU A 188 10.04 12.82 20.88
CA LEU A 188 8.99 12.81 19.84
C LEU A 188 9.14 11.56 18.95
N GLU A 189 8.61 10.45 19.46
CA GLU A 189 7.96 9.28 18.81
C GLU A 189 8.31 8.91 17.35
N ARG A 190 9.59 8.98 17.02
CA ARG A 190 10.35 7.82 16.54
C ARG A 190 11.65 7.82 17.33
N THR A 191 11.60 7.65 18.65
CA THR A 191 12.84 7.49 19.43
C THR A 191 13.70 6.49 18.66
N LEU A 192 14.92 6.91 18.29
CA LEU A 192 15.95 5.98 17.80
C LEU A 192 15.80 4.72 18.63
N ASP A 193 15.74 3.54 17.99
CA ASP A 193 15.53 2.27 18.70
C ASP A 193 16.37 2.32 19.98
N PRO A 194 15.77 2.23 21.18
CA PRO A 194 16.47 2.46 22.44
C PRO A 194 17.78 1.66 22.56
N LYS A 195 17.87 0.54 21.83
CA LYS A 195 19.09 -0.26 21.71
C LYS A 195 20.28 0.48 21.08
N PHE A 196 20.07 1.58 20.34
CA PHE A 196 21.14 2.45 19.83
C PHE A 196 21.78 3.30 20.91
N ILE A 197 21.05 3.70 21.95
CA ILE A 197 21.53 4.68 22.93
C ILE A 197 22.85 4.22 23.58
N PRO A 198 22.95 3.00 24.15
CA PRO A 198 24.20 2.54 24.78
C PRO A 198 25.35 2.41 23.78
N PHE A 199 25.04 2.04 22.53
CA PHE A 199 26.04 1.89 21.48
C PHE A 199 26.62 3.24 21.04
N LEU A 200 25.75 4.23 20.81
CA LEU A 200 26.19 5.54 20.36
C LEU A 200 27.03 6.24 21.43
N ASP A 201 26.63 6.08 22.70
CA ASP A 201 27.38 6.59 23.85
C ASP A 201 28.77 5.92 23.98
N SER A 202 28.83 4.59 23.89
CA SER A 202 30.09 3.84 23.97
C SER A 202 31.03 4.08 22.77
N ALA A 203 30.49 4.38 21.59
CA ALA A 203 31.26 4.77 20.41
C ALA A 203 31.77 6.22 20.48
N GLY A 204 31.55 6.94 21.60
CA GLY A 204 31.92 8.34 21.77
C GLY A 204 31.19 9.28 20.80
N ARG A 205 30.11 8.81 20.16
CA ARG A 205 29.29 9.64 19.28
C ARG A 205 28.40 10.46 20.20
N GLN A 206 28.60 11.77 20.20
CA GLN A 206 27.72 12.69 20.89
C GLN A 206 26.78 13.35 19.88
N VAL A 207 25.53 13.54 20.26
CA VAL A 207 24.52 14.24 19.44
C VAL A 207 25.03 15.62 19.02
N VAL A 208 25.80 16.28 19.88
CA VAL A 208 26.37 17.61 19.65
C VAL A 208 27.34 17.63 18.47
N THR A 209 28.15 16.57 18.30
CA THR A 209 29.21 16.52 17.28
C THR A 209 28.75 15.88 15.97
N GLN A 210 27.76 14.99 16.00
CA GLN A 210 27.29 14.24 14.83
C GLN A 210 25.80 14.42 14.52
N ARG A 211 25.25 15.62 14.77
CA ARG A 211 23.82 15.92 14.66
C ARG A 211 23.15 15.37 13.39
N ARG A 212 23.77 15.53 12.21
CA ARG A 212 23.22 15.05 10.93
C ARG A 212 23.09 13.52 10.88
N PHE A 213 24.03 12.79 11.47
CA PHE A 213 23.98 11.33 11.53
C PHE A 213 22.84 10.84 12.41
N TYR A 214 22.65 11.44 13.60
CA TYR A 214 21.49 11.14 14.46
C TYR A 214 20.17 11.47 13.78
N GLN A 215 20.09 12.62 13.09
CA GLN A 215 18.93 12.98 12.28
C GLN A 215 18.67 11.95 11.19
N ALA A 216 19.70 11.45 10.51
CA ALA A 216 19.56 10.42 9.49
C ALA A 216 19.00 9.12 10.07
N LEU A 217 19.56 8.63 11.19
CA LEU A 217 19.06 7.42 11.86
C LEU A 217 17.57 7.58 12.27
N HIS A 218 17.21 8.75 12.79
CA HIS A 218 15.85 9.04 13.24
C HIS A 218 14.85 9.15 12.08
N ILE A 219 15.16 9.94 11.06
CA ILE A 219 14.27 10.17 9.91
C ILE A 219 14.01 8.86 9.16
N LEU A 220 15.07 8.08 8.91
CA LEU A 220 14.95 6.80 8.20
C LEU A 220 14.32 5.70 9.06
N GLY A 221 14.26 5.88 10.39
CA GLY A 221 13.90 4.81 11.32
C GLY A 221 14.86 3.63 11.22
N PHE A 222 16.17 3.91 11.17
CA PHE A 222 17.18 2.93 10.83
C PHE A 222 17.25 1.80 11.87
N PRO A 223 16.97 0.53 11.51
CA PRO A 223 16.93 -0.57 12.47
C PRO A 223 18.31 -0.93 13.01
N LYS A 224 18.40 -1.30 14.29
CA LYS A 224 19.69 -1.63 14.90
C LYS A 224 20.30 -2.89 14.29
N ASP A 225 19.50 -3.90 13.97
CA ASP A 225 19.99 -5.14 13.34
C ASP A 225 20.65 -4.88 11.98
N VAL A 226 20.07 -3.99 11.17
CA VAL A 226 20.67 -3.56 9.90
C VAL A 226 21.96 -2.78 10.15
N TYR A 227 21.99 -1.94 11.20
CA TYR A 227 23.18 -1.17 11.55
C TYR A 227 24.33 -2.07 12.01
N ASP A 228 24.04 -3.01 12.90
CA ASP A 228 24.98 -4.02 13.40
C ASP A 228 25.50 -4.88 12.24
N TYR A 229 24.60 -5.31 11.35
CA TYR A 229 24.95 -6.07 10.15
C TYR A 229 25.93 -5.31 9.24
N MET A 230 25.72 -4.01 9.07
CA MET A 230 26.59 -3.14 8.25
C MET A 230 27.90 -2.79 8.94
N THR A 231 27.96 -2.78 10.28
CA THR A 231 29.17 -2.42 11.04
C THR A 231 30.05 -3.61 11.39
N ALA A 232 29.49 -4.82 11.46
CA ALA A 232 30.23 -6.03 11.82
C ALA A 232 31.43 -6.29 10.89
N MET A 233 31.30 -5.97 9.60
CA MET A 233 32.40 -5.97 8.63
C MET A 233 32.04 -5.02 7.48
N ALA A 234 33.06 -4.51 6.76
CA ALA A 234 32.81 -3.67 5.60
C ALA A 234 31.96 -4.43 4.56
N ARG A 235 30.70 -4.02 4.38
CA ARG A 235 29.76 -4.65 3.46
C ARG A 235 29.64 -3.84 2.19
N THR A 236 29.61 -4.55 1.05
CA THR A 236 29.24 -3.97 -0.23
C THR A 236 27.72 -3.83 -0.32
N TYR A 237 27.26 -2.68 -0.80
CA TYR A 237 25.85 -2.38 -0.99
C TYR A 237 25.59 -1.70 -2.32
N CYS A 238 24.33 -1.68 -2.74
CA CYS A 238 23.85 -0.78 -3.78
C CYS A 238 22.49 -0.20 -3.39
N ILE A 239 22.10 0.90 -4.03
CA ILE A 239 20.85 1.61 -3.76
C ILE A 239 20.01 1.68 -5.04
N TRP A 240 18.79 1.16 -4.98
CA TRP A 240 17.77 1.30 -6.02
C TRP A 240 16.77 2.40 -5.61
N ILE A 241 16.79 3.52 -6.32
CA ILE A 241 15.84 4.63 -6.09
C ILE A 241 14.68 4.65 -7.08
N GLY A 242 14.82 4.01 -8.24
CA GLY A 242 13.91 4.21 -9.37
C GLY A 242 13.83 5.69 -9.74
N ASP A 243 12.60 6.20 -9.89
CA ASP A 243 12.34 7.61 -10.20
C ASP A 243 11.88 8.43 -8.97
N ALA A 244 11.83 7.82 -7.77
CA ALA A 244 11.05 8.35 -6.65
C ALA A 244 11.79 9.37 -5.76
N ASP A 245 13.08 9.18 -5.48
CA ASP A 245 13.88 10.06 -4.62
C ASP A 245 15.04 10.66 -5.43
N THR A 246 14.67 11.41 -6.47
CA THR A 246 15.62 12.07 -7.37
C THR A 246 15.45 13.59 -7.32
N THR A 247 16.56 14.30 -7.47
CA THR A 247 16.64 15.74 -7.68
C THR A 247 17.34 16.02 -9.00
N SER A 248 17.29 17.27 -9.49
CA SER A 248 18.01 17.66 -10.71
C SER A 248 19.53 17.41 -10.63
N THR A 249 20.10 17.29 -9.42
CA THR A 249 21.53 17.11 -9.18
C THR A 249 21.91 15.72 -8.67
N GLY A 250 20.95 14.80 -8.50
CA GLY A 250 21.22 13.42 -8.10
C GLY A 250 20.22 12.86 -7.10
N ALA A 251 20.72 12.16 -6.09
CA ALA A 251 19.88 11.52 -5.07
C ALA A 251 19.13 12.55 -4.22
N GLY A 252 17.88 12.23 -3.86
CA GLY A 252 17.09 13.06 -2.97
C GLY A 252 17.52 12.97 -1.51
N TYR A 253 16.69 13.57 -0.65
CA TYR A 253 17.08 13.86 0.73
C TYR A 253 17.24 12.58 1.56
N GLU A 254 16.28 11.65 1.47
CA GLU A 254 16.29 10.42 2.26
C GLU A 254 17.44 9.50 1.82
N THR A 255 17.72 9.39 0.53
CA THR A 255 18.88 8.64 0.01
C THR A 255 20.21 9.27 0.45
N THR A 256 20.28 10.60 0.54
CA THR A 256 21.47 11.28 1.07
C THR A 256 21.69 10.95 2.55
N LEU A 257 20.62 10.93 3.34
CA LEU A 257 20.67 10.48 4.75
C LEU A 257 21.10 9.01 4.86
N LEU A 258 20.60 8.15 3.97
CA LEU A 258 20.98 6.74 3.96
C LEU A 258 22.49 6.60 3.70
N LYS A 259 23.00 7.25 2.64
CA LYS A 259 24.44 7.25 2.32
C LYS A 259 25.30 7.75 3.48
N LEU A 260 24.83 8.76 4.22
CA LEU A 260 25.52 9.25 5.42
C LEU A 260 25.64 8.16 6.49
N VAL A 261 24.55 7.42 6.77
CA VAL A 261 24.58 6.33 7.76
C VAL A 261 25.49 5.20 7.29
N LEU A 262 25.35 4.76 6.03
CA LEU A 262 26.14 3.64 5.48
C LEU A 262 27.63 3.95 5.41
N SER A 263 28.00 5.20 5.08
CA SER A 263 29.39 5.67 5.13
C SER A 263 29.96 5.60 6.55
N ALA A 264 29.15 5.98 7.55
CA ALA A 264 29.55 5.87 8.96
C ALA A 264 29.67 4.40 9.45
N CYS A 265 29.09 3.45 8.72
CA CYS A 265 29.28 2.01 8.91
C CYS A 265 30.45 1.42 8.10
N LYS A 266 31.20 2.25 7.36
CA LYS A 266 32.24 1.82 6.41
C LYS A 266 31.69 0.89 5.31
N GLY A 267 30.40 1.04 4.97
CA GLY A 267 29.81 0.36 3.83
C GLY A 267 30.39 0.89 2.52
N GLN A 268 30.48 0.02 1.51
CA GLN A 268 30.99 0.37 0.19
C GLN A 268 29.88 0.30 -0.85
N ASP A 269 29.51 1.45 -1.43
CA ASP A 269 28.61 1.49 -2.60
C ASP A 269 29.37 0.99 -3.83
N VAL A 270 28.94 -0.14 -4.39
CA VAL A 270 29.57 -0.74 -5.58
C VAL A 270 28.68 -0.65 -6.82
N GLY A 271 27.54 0.05 -6.72
CA GLY A 271 26.59 0.23 -7.82
C GLY A 271 25.79 -1.01 -8.19
N LEU A 272 24.93 -0.87 -9.20
CA LEU A 272 23.87 -1.84 -9.55
C LEU A 272 24.36 -3.10 -10.29
N LYS A 273 25.61 -3.13 -10.75
CA LYS A 273 26.16 -4.25 -11.54
C LYS A 273 27.07 -5.18 -10.75
N ALA A 274 27.58 -4.72 -9.61
CA ALA A 274 28.50 -5.50 -8.79
C ALA A 274 27.76 -6.47 -7.85
N ASP A 275 28.51 -7.42 -7.30
CA ASP A 275 28.03 -8.31 -6.25
C ASP A 275 27.95 -7.58 -4.90
N VAL A 276 26.80 -7.67 -4.26
CA VAL A 276 26.48 -6.93 -3.04
C VAL A 276 26.02 -7.88 -1.95
N LYS A 277 26.13 -7.44 -0.69
CA LYS A 277 25.56 -8.15 0.47
C LYS A 277 24.21 -7.60 0.88
N ILE A 278 23.89 -6.37 0.48
CA ILE A 278 22.60 -5.75 0.75
C ILE A 278 22.20 -4.79 -0.38
N ILE A 279 20.91 -4.77 -0.69
CA ILE A 279 20.30 -3.85 -1.64
C ILE A 279 19.32 -2.98 -0.87
N PHE A 280 19.57 -1.68 -0.86
CA PHE A 280 18.63 -0.72 -0.31
C PHE A 280 17.68 -0.25 -1.41
N VAL A 281 16.37 -0.32 -1.17
CA VAL A 281 15.34 0.01 -2.15
C VAL A 281 14.49 1.16 -1.64
N HIS A 282 14.49 2.31 -2.30
CA HIS A 282 13.58 3.39 -1.90
C HIS A 282 12.13 2.92 -2.09
N VAL A 283 11.24 3.16 -1.13
CA VAL A 283 9.86 2.65 -1.20
C VAL A 283 9.12 3.12 -2.45
N GLY A 284 9.37 4.35 -2.92
CA GLY A 284 8.78 4.83 -4.16
C GLY A 284 9.34 4.18 -5.43
N GLY A 285 10.51 3.54 -5.37
CA GLY A 285 11.13 2.82 -6.49
C GLY A 285 10.71 1.35 -6.58
N LEU A 286 9.80 0.87 -5.73
CA LEU A 286 9.35 -0.53 -5.71
C LEU A 286 8.70 -0.96 -7.02
N ALA A 287 7.86 -0.10 -7.60
CA ALA A 287 7.15 -0.40 -8.84
C ALA A 287 8.06 -0.59 -10.06
N SER A 288 9.32 -0.15 -9.99
CA SER A 288 10.33 -0.34 -11.02
C SER A 288 11.42 -1.32 -10.61
N LEU A 289 11.33 -1.96 -9.44
CA LEU A 289 12.38 -2.83 -8.93
C LEU A 289 12.72 -3.98 -9.88
N GLN A 290 11.76 -4.46 -10.67
CA GLN A 290 11.98 -5.47 -11.71
C GLN A 290 13.01 -5.06 -12.79
N GLN A 291 13.32 -3.77 -12.91
CA GLN A 291 14.33 -3.24 -13.82
C GLN A 291 15.75 -3.31 -13.21
N LEU A 292 15.88 -3.70 -11.95
CA LEU A 292 17.18 -3.92 -11.33
C LEU A 292 17.89 -5.08 -12.03
N VAL A 293 19.09 -4.80 -12.52
CA VAL A 293 19.94 -5.76 -13.23
C VAL A 293 20.15 -7.01 -12.39
N ALA A 294 19.93 -8.18 -13.01
CA ALA A 294 20.10 -9.48 -12.41
C ALA A 294 19.25 -9.68 -11.13
N LEU A 295 18.05 -9.07 -11.04
CA LEU A 295 17.20 -9.19 -9.85
C LEU A 295 16.86 -10.66 -9.51
N ALA A 296 16.55 -11.48 -10.51
CA ALA A 296 16.27 -12.91 -10.31
C ALA A 296 17.49 -13.63 -9.69
N GLU A 297 18.67 -13.45 -10.27
CA GLU A 297 19.92 -14.05 -9.78
C GLU A 297 20.28 -13.56 -8.38
N ARG A 298 20.09 -12.26 -8.10
CA ARG A 298 20.28 -11.65 -6.77
C ARG A 298 19.35 -12.31 -5.74
N ARG A 299 18.09 -12.58 -6.10
CA ARG A 299 17.14 -13.29 -5.24
C ARG A 299 17.50 -14.76 -5.02
N MET A 300 18.30 -15.40 -5.89
CA MET A 300 18.81 -16.76 -5.63
C MET A 300 19.89 -16.81 -4.54
N LYS A 301 20.57 -15.69 -4.25
CA LYS A 301 21.66 -15.65 -3.25
C LYS A 301 21.12 -15.52 -1.82
N THR A 302 21.05 -16.61 -1.06
CA THR A 302 20.49 -16.61 0.32
C THR A 302 21.16 -15.63 1.30
N ASN A 303 22.43 -15.27 1.08
CA ASN A 303 23.17 -14.33 1.92
C ASN A 303 23.00 -12.84 1.56
N LEU A 304 22.23 -12.52 0.52
CA LEU A 304 21.93 -11.15 0.12
C LEU A 304 20.66 -10.66 0.82
N ARG A 305 20.66 -9.45 1.40
CA ARG A 305 19.45 -8.83 1.98
C ARG A 305 18.85 -7.78 1.04
N PHE A 306 17.53 -7.64 1.02
CA PHE A 306 16.84 -6.52 0.39
C PHE A 306 16.14 -5.73 1.49
N VAL A 307 16.42 -4.43 1.59
CA VAL A 307 15.87 -3.57 2.64
C VAL A 307 15.27 -2.34 1.99
N THR A 308 13.98 -2.09 2.20
CA THR A 308 13.40 -0.82 1.73
C THR A 308 13.79 0.32 2.65
N TYR A 309 13.64 1.57 2.20
CA TYR A 309 13.81 2.76 3.03
C TYR A 309 13.01 3.95 2.47
N GLY A 310 12.85 4.99 3.30
CA GLY A 310 12.28 6.27 2.90
C GLY A 310 10.76 6.30 2.89
N SER A 311 10.19 7.37 2.33
CA SER A 311 8.76 7.65 2.27
C SER A 311 8.37 8.02 0.85
N HIS A 312 7.18 7.60 0.40
CA HIS A 312 6.69 8.01 -0.91
C HIS A 312 5.16 7.98 -1.00
N PRO A 313 4.51 8.99 -1.61
CA PRO A 313 3.06 9.07 -1.72
C PRO A 313 2.39 7.89 -2.46
N SER A 314 3.11 7.22 -3.35
CA SER A 314 2.59 6.05 -4.09
C SER A 314 2.52 4.77 -3.24
N VAL A 315 3.03 4.82 -2.00
CA VAL A 315 3.11 3.68 -1.10
C VAL A 315 2.34 4.02 0.18
N ALA A 316 1.58 3.05 0.69
CA ALA A 316 0.85 3.21 1.95
C ALA A 316 1.80 3.58 3.11
N HIS A 317 1.35 4.45 4.02
CA HIS A 317 2.18 4.99 5.09
C HIS A 317 2.80 3.90 5.98
N GLU A 318 2.06 2.80 6.20
CA GLU A 318 2.49 1.64 6.99
C GLU A 318 3.66 0.88 6.34
N ARG A 319 3.95 1.16 5.07
CA ARG A 319 5.06 0.58 4.32
C ARG A 319 6.26 1.53 4.21
N TRP A 320 6.17 2.74 4.75
CA TRP A 320 7.29 3.68 4.77
C TRP A 320 8.36 3.26 5.80
N GLY A 321 9.57 3.77 5.60
CA GLY A 321 10.73 3.50 6.45
C GLY A 321 11.47 2.24 6.07
N MET A 322 12.33 1.81 6.99
CA MET A 322 13.22 0.68 6.78
C MET A 322 12.61 -0.66 7.18
N ARG A 323 12.64 -1.61 6.25
CA ARG A 323 12.14 -2.98 6.45
C ARG A 323 12.80 -3.94 5.49
N GLU A 324 13.03 -5.16 5.94
CA GLU A 324 13.48 -6.23 5.05
C GLU A 324 12.32 -6.69 4.14
N ILE A 325 12.65 -7.01 2.90
CA ILE A 325 11.78 -7.62 1.90
C ILE A 325 12.53 -8.79 1.26
N TYR A 326 11.79 -9.71 0.63
CA TYR A 326 12.31 -10.90 -0.02
C TYR A 326 13.24 -11.74 0.90
N PRO A 327 12.80 -12.09 2.13
CA PRO A 327 13.69 -12.72 3.11
C PRO A 327 14.14 -14.12 2.69
N ILE A 328 13.19 -15.01 2.37
CA ILE A 328 13.46 -16.42 2.07
C ILE A 328 12.35 -17.01 1.19
N GLY A 329 12.54 -18.25 0.72
CA GLY A 329 11.48 -19.02 0.09
C GLY A 329 11.18 -18.59 -1.34
N GLY A 330 10.00 -18.97 -1.84
CA GLY A 330 9.59 -18.55 -3.16
C GLY A 330 8.21 -18.99 -3.60
N ILE A 331 7.80 -18.47 -4.75
CA ILE A 331 6.53 -18.80 -5.41
C ILE A 331 6.83 -19.43 -6.76
N VAL A 332 6.21 -20.57 -7.02
CA VAL A 332 6.33 -21.30 -8.30
C VAL A 332 5.05 -21.20 -9.11
N THR A 333 5.18 -20.96 -10.41
CA THR A 333 4.09 -21.11 -11.38
C THR A 333 4.53 -21.91 -12.60
N PHE A 334 3.61 -22.23 -13.49
CA PHE A 334 3.81 -23.25 -14.53
C PHE A 334 3.30 -22.75 -15.88
N THR A 335 4.01 -23.08 -16.96
CA THR A 335 3.51 -22.91 -18.33
C THR A 335 2.56 -24.05 -18.70
N PRO A 336 1.65 -23.86 -19.67
CA PRO A 336 0.80 -24.95 -20.15
C PRO A 336 1.61 -26.14 -20.67
N THR A 337 2.71 -25.88 -21.38
CA THR A 337 3.57 -26.93 -21.94
C THR A 337 4.28 -27.73 -20.84
N ALA A 338 4.71 -27.08 -19.76
CA ALA A 338 5.34 -27.75 -18.62
C ALA A 338 4.38 -28.73 -17.92
N ILE A 339 3.10 -28.34 -17.81
CA ILE A 339 2.04 -29.22 -17.30
C ILE A 339 1.86 -30.42 -18.23
N ILE A 340 1.71 -30.17 -19.53
CA ILE A 340 1.41 -31.23 -20.50
C ILE A 340 2.54 -32.26 -20.60
N GLN A 341 3.78 -31.81 -20.72
CA GLN A 341 4.92 -32.70 -21.02
C GLN A 341 5.38 -33.54 -19.83
N ASN A 342 5.18 -33.08 -18.59
CA ASN A 342 5.75 -33.71 -17.39
C ASN A 342 4.77 -33.81 -16.21
N HIS A 343 3.46 -33.92 -16.47
CA HIS A 343 2.41 -33.86 -15.45
C HIS A 343 2.67 -34.75 -14.22
N GLY A 344 3.07 -36.02 -14.40
CA GLY A 344 3.32 -36.93 -13.27
C GLY A 344 4.45 -36.48 -12.34
N LEU A 345 5.55 -35.95 -12.89
CA LEU A 345 6.64 -35.38 -12.08
C LEU A 345 6.22 -34.04 -11.47
N LEU A 346 5.45 -33.26 -12.23
CA LEU A 346 4.99 -31.95 -11.80
C LEU A 346 4.05 -32.04 -10.60
N PHE A 347 3.07 -32.94 -10.62
CA PHE A 347 2.12 -33.13 -9.53
C PHE A 347 2.81 -33.64 -8.26
N LYS A 348 3.84 -34.49 -8.39
CA LYS A 348 4.72 -34.85 -7.26
C LYS A 348 5.46 -33.64 -6.71
N ARG A 349 5.93 -32.74 -7.57
CA ARG A 349 6.61 -31.51 -7.15
C ARG A 349 5.66 -30.54 -6.45
N ILE A 350 4.44 -30.36 -6.95
CA ILE A 350 3.41 -29.52 -6.34
C ILE A 350 3.12 -29.98 -4.90
N ARG A 351 2.94 -31.29 -4.68
CA ARG A 351 2.76 -31.84 -3.33
C ARG A 351 3.96 -31.56 -2.42
N ARG A 352 5.19 -31.73 -2.93
CA ARG A 352 6.40 -31.35 -2.18
C ARG A 352 6.48 -29.86 -1.87
N ILE A 353 6.03 -28.99 -2.76
CA ILE A 353 5.96 -27.55 -2.50
C ILE A 353 4.95 -27.27 -1.39
N LYS A 354 3.78 -27.92 -1.40
CA LYS A 354 2.77 -27.77 -0.34
C LYS A 354 3.28 -28.15 1.06
N GLU A 355 4.16 -29.14 1.14
CA GLU A 355 4.80 -29.56 2.39
C GLU A 355 5.92 -28.59 2.85
N HIS A 356 6.35 -27.67 1.99
CA HIS A 356 7.46 -26.79 2.26
C HIS A 356 7.02 -25.54 3.05
N PRO A 357 7.69 -25.15 4.16
CA PRO A 357 7.21 -24.08 5.05
C PRO A 357 7.25 -22.66 4.47
N VAL A 358 8.13 -22.42 3.49
CA VAL A 358 8.35 -21.09 2.89
C VAL A 358 8.24 -21.08 1.37
N TRP A 359 7.64 -22.12 0.77
CA TRP A 359 7.39 -22.15 -0.67
C TRP A 359 5.93 -22.41 -0.95
N ASP A 360 5.42 -21.70 -1.95
CA ASP A 360 4.06 -21.89 -2.45
C ASP A 360 4.05 -22.04 -3.96
N CYS A 361 2.98 -22.60 -4.48
CA CYS A 361 2.77 -22.65 -5.93
C CYS A 361 1.35 -22.26 -6.31
N TYR A 362 1.26 -21.66 -7.48
CA TYR A 362 -0.01 -21.23 -8.06
C TYR A 362 -0.04 -21.44 -9.57
N VAL A 363 -1.25 -21.50 -10.12
CA VAL A 363 -1.50 -21.57 -11.55
C VAL A 363 -2.53 -20.51 -11.95
N LEU A 364 -2.37 -19.96 -13.15
CA LEU A 364 -3.34 -19.01 -13.70
C LEU A 364 -4.55 -19.75 -14.28
N PRO A 365 -5.76 -19.15 -14.22
CA PRO A 365 -6.94 -19.67 -14.91
C PRO A 365 -6.72 -19.91 -16.41
N SER A 366 -6.02 -19.00 -17.09
CA SER A 366 -5.68 -19.13 -18.50
C SER A 366 -4.77 -20.31 -18.82
N VAL A 367 -3.86 -20.65 -17.91
CA VAL A 367 -2.98 -21.81 -18.04
C VAL A 367 -3.79 -23.10 -17.94
N VAL A 368 -4.70 -23.20 -16.97
CA VAL A 368 -5.61 -24.36 -16.84
C VAL A 368 -6.50 -24.51 -18.08
N ALA A 369 -7.10 -23.41 -18.54
CA ALA A 369 -7.94 -23.39 -19.74
C ALA A 369 -7.16 -23.83 -20.98
N MET A 370 -5.90 -23.38 -21.13
CA MET A 370 -5.06 -23.75 -22.25
C MET A 370 -4.63 -25.21 -22.21
N VAL A 371 -4.26 -25.74 -21.03
CA VAL A 371 -3.99 -27.18 -20.88
C VAL A 371 -5.20 -27.98 -21.37
N ALA A 372 -6.40 -27.63 -20.89
CA ALA A 372 -7.63 -28.30 -21.27
C ALA A 372 -7.89 -28.22 -22.79
N LYS A 373 -7.74 -27.03 -23.39
CA LYS A 373 -7.94 -26.83 -24.84
C LYS A 373 -6.97 -27.66 -25.68
N LEU A 374 -5.69 -27.68 -25.33
CA LEU A 374 -4.66 -28.40 -26.08
C LEU A 374 -4.80 -29.92 -25.98
N THR A 375 -5.39 -30.43 -24.90
CA THR A 375 -5.45 -31.88 -24.63
C THR A 375 -6.73 -32.53 -25.13
N CYS A 376 -7.80 -31.75 -25.32
CA CYS A 376 -9.11 -32.26 -25.75
C CYS A 376 -9.29 -32.40 -27.28
N GLN A 377 -8.24 -32.22 -28.09
CA GLN A 377 -8.24 -32.47 -29.55
C GLN A 377 -9.43 -31.86 -30.32
N GLY A 378 -9.89 -30.66 -29.92
CA GLY A 378 -11.03 -29.97 -30.54
C GLY A 378 -12.40 -30.32 -29.96
N GLN A 379 -12.49 -31.26 -29.03
CA GLN A 379 -13.69 -31.47 -28.22
C GLN A 379 -13.82 -30.40 -27.13
N HIS A 380 -15.06 -30.18 -26.66
CA HIS A 380 -15.32 -29.22 -25.59
C HIS A 380 -14.83 -29.77 -24.24
N PRO A 381 -13.89 -29.11 -23.51
CA PRO A 381 -13.24 -29.72 -22.35
C PRO A 381 -14.17 -30.12 -21.21
N LEU A 382 -15.26 -29.39 -20.97
CA LEU A 382 -16.25 -29.77 -19.95
C LEU A 382 -16.93 -31.12 -20.26
N ARG A 383 -17.15 -31.46 -21.53
CA ARG A 383 -17.77 -32.75 -21.90
C ARG A 383 -16.80 -33.89 -21.63
N VAL A 384 -15.56 -33.74 -22.08
CA VAL A 384 -14.48 -34.72 -21.83
C VAL A 384 -14.27 -34.94 -20.33
N TYR A 385 -14.43 -33.89 -19.51
CA TYR A 385 -14.40 -34.01 -18.06
C TYR A 385 -15.61 -34.76 -17.50
N ASP A 386 -16.82 -34.39 -17.93
CA ASP A 386 -18.06 -35.04 -17.49
C ASP A 386 -18.10 -36.53 -17.88
N ASP A 387 -17.46 -36.91 -18.99
CA ASP A 387 -17.31 -38.29 -19.48
C ASP A 387 -16.21 -39.08 -18.73
N GLY A 388 -15.43 -38.41 -17.86
CA GLY A 388 -14.34 -39.04 -17.09
C GLY A 388 -13.04 -39.29 -17.88
N GLU A 389 -12.92 -38.75 -19.09
CA GLU A 389 -11.76 -38.95 -19.97
C GLU A 389 -10.73 -37.81 -19.88
N PHE A 390 -10.95 -36.84 -18.99
CA PHE A 390 -10.06 -35.70 -18.84
C PHE A 390 -8.74 -36.08 -18.14
N VAL A 391 -7.68 -36.23 -18.93
CA VAL A 391 -6.33 -36.65 -18.51
C VAL A 391 -5.75 -35.83 -17.34
N TYR A 392 -6.15 -34.56 -17.22
CA TYR A 392 -5.63 -33.65 -16.20
C TYR A 392 -6.60 -33.42 -15.04
N ALA A 393 -7.49 -34.38 -14.74
CA ALA A 393 -8.37 -34.32 -13.58
C ALA A 393 -7.59 -34.10 -12.27
N GLU A 394 -6.42 -34.75 -12.12
CA GLU A 394 -5.55 -34.58 -10.94
C GLU A 394 -5.09 -33.11 -10.75
N LEU A 395 -4.92 -32.33 -11.83
CA LEU A 395 -4.60 -30.90 -11.72
C LEU A 395 -5.75 -30.14 -11.03
N LEU A 396 -6.99 -30.45 -11.40
CA LEU A 396 -8.19 -29.83 -10.83
C LEU A 396 -8.39 -30.27 -9.39
N ASP A 397 -8.14 -31.54 -9.07
CA ASP A 397 -8.18 -32.05 -7.70
C ASP A 397 -7.16 -31.36 -6.80
N LEU A 398 -5.94 -31.13 -7.30
CA LEU A 398 -4.90 -30.40 -6.56
C LEU A 398 -5.33 -28.96 -6.26
N ILE A 399 -6.10 -28.33 -7.16
CA ILE A 399 -6.67 -26.99 -6.96
C ILE A 399 -7.80 -27.03 -5.94
N GLU A 400 -8.77 -27.93 -6.12
CA GLU A 400 -9.92 -28.10 -5.23
C GLU A 400 -9.49 -28.38 -3.77
N GLN A 401 -8.43 -29.17 -3.58
CA GLN A 401 -7.88 -29.48 -2.26
C GLN A 401 -7.03 -28.35 -1.65
N GLY A 402 -6.78 -27.26 -2.38
CA GLY A 402 -5.90 -26.18 -1.93
C GLY A 402 -4.41 -26.57 -1.83
N THR A 403 -4.01 -27.62 -2.56
CA THR A 403 -2.59 -28.02 -2.70
C THR A 403 -1.90 -27.13 -3.74
N LEU A 404 -2.61 -26.76 -4.80
CA LEU A 404 -2.20 -25.80 -5.83
C LEU A 404 -3.15 -24.60 -5.78
N SER A 405 -2.64 -23.38 -5.61
CA SER A 405 -3.52 -22.20 -5.63
C SER A 405 -3.92 -21.86 -7.06
N LEU A 406 -5.22 -21.72 -7.36
CA LEU A 406 -5.66 -21.02 -8.56
C LEU A 406 -5.72 -19.53 -8.24
N ALA A 407 -4.82 -18.73 -8.82
CA ALA A 407 -4.70 -17.33 -8.43
C ALA A 407 -4.32 -16.44 -9.62
N GLN A 408 -4.65 -15.15 -9.48
CA GLN A 408 -4.15 -14.06 -10.31
C GLN A 408 -3.72 -12.93 -9.36
N ALA A 409 -2.69 -12.18 -9.71
CA ALA A 409 -2.28 -11.01 -8.96
C ALA A 409 -3.38 -9.95 -8.98
N PRO A 410 -3.64 -9.28 -7.85
CA PRO A 410 -4.67 -8.24 -7.78
C PRO A 410 -4.33 -7.10 -8.75
N GLN A 411 -5.37 -6.55 -9.39
CA GLN A 411 -5.21 -5.38 -10.26
C GLN A 411 -4.94 -4.16 -9.38
N VAL A 412 -3.77 -3.53 -9.53
CA VAL A 412 -3.44 -2.30 -8.81
C VAL A 412 -3.90 -1.12 -9.66
N THR A 413 -5.13 -0.65 -9.44
CA THR A 413 -5.63 0.56 -10.09
C THR A 413 -5.51 1.73 -9.12
N PRO A 414 -4.71 2.78 -9.42
CA PRO A 414 -4.58 3.96 -8.56
C PRO A 414 -5.81 4.90 -8.60
N VAL A 415 -6.83 4.57 -9.39
CA VAL A 415 -7.99 5.42 -9.69
C VAL A 415 -9.18 5.04 -8.79
N PRO A 416 -10.06 6.00 -8.40
CA PRO A 416 -11.21 5.71 -7.54
C PRO A 416 -12.11 4.60 -8.08
N LEU A 417 -12.66 3.83 -7.14
CA LEU A 417 -13.56 2.68 -7.36
C LEU A 417 -14.80 3.12 -8.17
N THR A 418 -14.87 2.75 -9.44
CA THR A 418 -16.12 2.78 -10.22
C THR A 418 -16.88 1.45 -10.02
N GLN A 419 -18.16 1.41 -10.40
CA GLN A 419 -19.02 0.22 -10.21
C GLN A 419 -18.52 -1.02 -10.99
N ASP A 420 -17.68 -0.81 -12.02
CA ASP A 420 -16.97 -1.83 -12.80
C ASP A 420 -15.49 -1.97 -12.37
N ASP A 421 -15.20 -1.88 -11.08
CA ASP A 421 -13.84 -2.01 -10.57
C ASP A 421 -13.31 -3.45 -10.68
N ALA A 422 -12.25 -3.60 -11.47
CA ALA A 422 -11.53 -4.86 -11.64
C ALA A 422 -11.02 -5.45 -10.32
N SER A 423 -10.71 -4.62 -9.32
CA SER A 423 -10.26 -5.06 -8.00
C SER A 423 -11.39 -5.73 -7.21
N LEU A 424 -12.61 -5.19 -7.30
CA LEU A 424 -13.80 -5.79 -6.70
C LEU A 424 -14.20 -7.10 -7.40
N ALA A 425 -14.11 -7.14 -8.73
CA ALA A 425 -14.33 -8.36 -9.50
C ALA A 425 -13.34 -9.46 -9.09
N TRP A 426 -12.05 -9.12 -9.01
CA TRP A 426 -11.00 -10.01 -8.53
C TRP A 426 -11.26 -10.51 -7.09
N THR A 427 -11.69 -9.62 -6.19
CA THR A 427 -12.00 -9.98 -4.80
C THR A 427 -13.17 -10.95 -4.74
N ARG A 428 -14.25 -10.68 -5.48
CA ARG A 428 -15.43 -11.56 -5.54
C ARG A 428 -15.08 -12.93 -6.11
N TRP A 429 -14.26 -12.96 -7.16
CA TRP A 429 -13.78 -14.21 -7.74
C TRP A 429 -12.98 -15.03 -6.72
N THR A 430 -12.00 -14.40 -6.06
CA THR A 430 -11.15 -15.04 -5.03
C THR A 430 -11.98 -15.59 -3.87
N LEU A 431 -13.02 -14.87 -3.43
CA LEU A 431 -13.90 -15.32 -2.33
C LEU A 431 -14.81 -16.50 -2.71
N ARG A 432 -15.12 -16.67 -4.01
CA ARG A 432 -15.95 -17.79 -4.48
C ARG A 432 -15.14 -19.06 -4.70
N LEU A 433 -13.85 -18.93 -5.01
CA LEU A 433 -12.99 -20.05 -5.39
C LEU A 433 -13.00 -21.24 -4.40
N PRO A 434 -12.93 -21.05 -3.06
CA PRO A 434 -12.94 -22.17 -2.11
C PRO A 434 -14.24 -22.99 -2.11
N SER A 435 -15.32 -22.46 -2.70
CA SER A 435 -16.61 -23.16 -2.80
C SER A 435 -16.81 -23.92 -4.11
N MET A 436 -15.88 -23.79 -5.06
CA MET A 436 -15.99 -24.41 -6.38
C MET A 436 -15.41 -25.83 -6.36
N ASN A 437 -16.11 -26.78 -6.96
CA ASN A 437 -15.56 -28.11 -7.24
C ASN A 437 -14.71 -28.11 -8.52
N ALA A 438 -13.97 -29.20 -8.78
CA ALA A 438 -13.12 -29.35 -9.96
C ALA A 438 -13.80 -28.99 -11.30
N ARG A 439 -15.06 -29.39 -11.48
CA ARG A 439 -15.84 -29.07 -12.70
C ARG A 439 -16.10 -27.56 -12.84
N GLN A 440 -16.54 -26.92 -11.75
CA GLN A 440 -16.80 -25.48 -11.70
C GLN A 440 -15.52 -24.66 -11.87
N ILE A 441 -14.40 -25.14 -11.31
CA ILE A 441 -13.07 -24.55 -11.51
C ILE A 441 -12.72 -24.56 -13.00
N LEU A 442 -12.87 -25.70 -13.68
CA LEU A 442 -12.58 -25.80 -15.11
C LEU A 442 -13.48 -24.86 -15.93
N GLU A 443 -14.79 -24.83 -15.65
CA GLU A 443 -15.75 -23.96 -16.33
C GLU A 443 -15.39 -22.48 -16.18
N GLU A 444 -15.08 -22.04 -14.96
CA GLU A 444 -14.70 -20.65 -14.69
C GLU A 444 -13.37 -20.29 -15.37
N CYS A 445 -12.39 -21.20 -15.38
CA CYS A 445 -11.11 -20.99 -16.08
C CYS A 445 -11.33 -20.80 -17.58
N LEU A 446 -12.15 -21.65 -18.21
CA LEU A 446 -12.47 -21.56 -19.64
C LEU A 446 -13.17 -20.24 -19.96
N LYS A 447 -14.13 -19.83 -19.12
CA LYS A 447 -14.83 -18.56 -19.26
C LYS A 447 -13.87 -17.37 -19.19
N LEU A 448 -13.03 -17.30 -18.16
CA LEU A 448 -12.06 -16.22 -17.99
C LEU A 448 -11.07 -16.14 -19.15
N ALA A 449 -10.56 -17.29 -19.61
CA ALA A 449 -9.69 -17.33 -20.78
C ALA A 449 -10.40 -16.87 -22.06
N ALA A 450 -11.65 -17.27 -22.28
CA ALA A 450 -12.43 -16.86 -23.44
C ALA A 450 -12.68 -15.33 -23.44
N GLU A 451 -12.99 -14.74 -22.28
CA GLU A 451 -13.16 -13.30 -22.13
C GLU A 451 -11.85 -12.54 -22.36
N GLN A 452 -10.75 -13.01 -21.76
CA GLN A 452 -9.44 -12.36 -21.82
C GLN A 452 -8.79 -12.43 -23.20
N PHE A 453 -8.96 -13.54 -23.92
CA PHE A 453 -8.33 -13.79 -25.22
C PHE A 453 -9.32 -13.74 -26.40
N ALA A 454 -10.51 -13.18 -26.23
CA ALA A 454 -11.54 -13.07 -27.26
C ALA A 454 -11.03 -12.48 -28.59
N ASN A 455 -10.06 -11.56 -28.51
CA ASN A 455 -9.47 -10.87 -29.66
C ASN A 455 -8.07 -11.39 -30.04
N THR A 456 -7.64 -12.54 -29.51
CA THR A 456 -6.32 -13.13 -29.79
C THR A 456 -6.46 -14.28 -30.76
N ALA A 457 -5.71 -14.27 -31.86
CA ALA A 457 -5.70 -15.37 -32.81
C ALA A 457 -5.12 -16.65 -32.17
N GLU A 458 -5.60 -17.82 -32.60
CA GLU A 458 -5.20 -19.11 -32.00
C GLU A 458 -3.69 -19.36 -32.06
N ALA A 459 -3.03 -18.93 -33.14
CA ALA A 459 -1.58 -19.03 -33.30
C ALA A 459 -0.79 -18.16 -32.31
N ASP A 460 -1.38 -17.06 -31.84
CA ASP A 460 -0.74 -16.11 -30.91
C ASP A 460 -1.03 -16.43 -29.44
N LEU A 461 -1.95 -17.36 -29.16
CA LEU A 461 -2.34 -17.70 -27.78
C LEU A 461 -1.17 -18.17 -26.90
N PRO A 462 -0.23 -19.04 -27.35
CA PRO A 462 0.90 -19.45 -26.50
C PRO A 462 1.72 -18.26 -26.01
N ARG A 463 2.04 -17.34 -26.92
CA ARG A 463 2.76 -16.11 -26.60
C ARG A 463 1.95 -15.23 -25.65
N ALA A 464 0.65 -15.05 -25.90
CA ALA A 464 -0.21 -14.21 -25.08
C ALA A 464 -0.30 -14.72 -23.62
N ILE A 465 -0.32 -16.04 -23.42
CA ILE A 465 -0.30 -16.67 -22.08
C ILE A 465 1.06 -16.50 -21.41
N GLU A 466 2.17 -16.69 -22.13
CA GLU A 466 3.50 -16.43 -21.58
C GLU A 466 3.66 -14.96 -21.14
N GLU A 467 3.15 -14.02 -21.94
CA GLU A 467 3.11 -12.60 -21.60
C GLU A 467 2.21 -12.30 -20.40
N GLU A 468 1.10 -13.03 -20.24
CA GLU A 468 0.24 -12.95 -19.06
C GLU A 468 0.95 -13.44 -17.80
N ILE A 469 1.55 -14.65 -17.82
CA ILE A 469 2.33 -15.20 -16.69
C ILE A 469 3.37 -14.18 -16.23
N ALA A 470 4.10 -13.61 -17.19
CA ALA A 470 5.15 -12.66 -16.90
C ALA A 470 4.61 -11.32 -16.36
N ARG A 471 3.42 -10.88 -16.79
CA ARG A 471 2.73 -9.68 -16.28
C ARG A 471 2.19 -9.91 -14.87
N ASP A 472 1.61 -11.08 -14.65
CA ASP A 472 1.05 -11.52 -13.37
C ASP A 472 2.14 -11.59 -12.30
N LEU A 473 3.24 -12.30 -12.57
CA LEU A 473 4.38 -12.37 -11.65
C LEU A 473 4.98 -11.00 -11.35
N SER A 474 5.05 -10.10 -12.34
CA SER A 474 5.54 -8.73 -12.15
C SER A 474 4.67 -7.94 -11.17
N ARG A 475 3.36 -8.19 -11.13
CA ARG A 475 2.43 -7.60 -10.17
C ARG A 475 2.48 -8.30 -8.82
N LEU A 476 2.59 -9.62 -8.82
CA LEU A 476 2.62 -10.46 -7.63
C LEU A 476 3.84 -10.12 -6.77
N GLN A 477 5.03 -10.02 -7.37
CA GLN A 477 6.27 -9.71 -6.65
C GLN A 477 6.30 -8.33 -5.99
N ASN A 478 5.39 -7.43 -6.39
CA ASN A 478 5.24 -6.08 -5.83
C ASN A 478 4.14 -6.00 -4.76
N GLN A 479 3.43 -7.12 -4.48
CA GLN A 479 2.43 -7.13 -3.42
C GLN A 479 3.11 -7.14 -2.04
N PRO A 480 2.72 -6.25 -1.10
CA PRO A 480 3.35 -6.13 0.21
C PRO A 480 3.51 -7.45 0.97
N VAL A 481 2.45 -8.26 1.01
CA VAL A 481 2.45 -9.56 1.70
C VAL A 481 3.39 -10.56 1.01
N ILE A 482 3.46 -10.51 -0.31
CA ILE A 482 4.34 -11.39 -1.08
C ILE A 482 5.80 -11.00 -0.86
N MET A 483 6.10 -9.70 -0.89
CA MET A 483 7.43 -9.18 -0.60
C MET A 483 7.91 -9.50 0.82
N ASP A 484 7.01 -9.53 1.80
CA ASP A 484 7.39 -9.80 3.19
C ASP A 484 7.72 -11.28 3.44
N ASN A 485 7.19 -12.19 2.61
CA ASN A 485 7.25 -13.63 2.88
C ASN A 485 8.08 -14.43 1.88
N TYR A 486 8.15 -14.01 0.62
CA TYR A 486 8.77 -14.82 -0.45
C TYR A 486 9.88 -14.09 -1.13
N ARG A 487 10.98 -14.78 -1.40
CA ARG A 487 12.17 -14.22 -2.03
C ARG A 487 12.24 -14.49 -3.52
N ARG A 488 12.01 -15.74 -3.93
CA ARG A 488 12.17 -16.21 -5.30
C ARG A 488 10.83 -16.28 -6.01
N PHE A 489 10.85 -16.05 -7.31
CA PHE A 489 9.68 -16.15 -8.18
C PHE A 489 10.10 -16.98 -9.36
N THR A 490 9.49 -18.14 -9.56
CA THR A 490 9.99 -19.14 -10.49
C THR A 490 8.87 -19.59 -11.43
N VAL A 491 9.12 -19.51 -12.74
CA VAL A 491 8.29 -20.13 -13.77
C VAL A 491 8.94 -21.45 -14.16
N VAL A 492 8.22 -22.55 -13.97
CA VAL A 492 8.60 -23.85 -14.51
C VAL A 492 8.13 -23.92 -15.96
N ASN A 493 9.08 -24.00 -16.88
CA ASN A 493 8.86 -23.98 -18.31
C ASN A 493 9.53 -25.19 -19.00
N THR A 494 9.33 -25.28 -20.32
CA THR A 494 9.96 -26.27 -21.20
C THR A 494 10.82 -25.58 -22.25
N GLN A 495 11.59 -26.35 -23.01
CA GLN A 495 12.38 -25.83 -24.13
C GLN A 495 11.51 -25.23 -25.26
N HIS A 496 10.19 -25.46 -25.24
CA HIS A 496 9.26 -24.92 -26.23
C HIS A 496 8.74 -23.52 -25.87
N ASP A 497 8.89 -23.08 -24.63
CA ASP A 497 8.41 -21.78 -24.16
C ASP A 497 9.44 -20.69 -24.49
N LYS A 498 9.35 -20.14 -25.70
CA LYS A 498 10.38 -19.25 -26.26
C LYS A 498 10.21 -17.78 -25.86
N HIS A 499 9.05 -17.37 -25.36
CA HIS A 499 8.72 -15.96 -25.12
C HIS A 499 9.02 -15.51 -23.68
N LEU A 500 9.19 -16.46 -22.75
CA LEU A 500 9.70 -16.21 -21.40
C LEU A 500 11.22 -16.02 -21.39
N SER A 501 11.69 -14.84 -21.79
CA SER A 501 13.12 -14.49 -21.70
C SER A 501 13.57 -14.34 -20.22
N HIS A 502 14.73 -14.89 -19.89
CA HIS A 502 15.24 -15.02 -18.51
C HIS A 502 15.61 -13.71 -17.80
N ASP A 503 15.80 -12.59 -18.51
CA ASP A 503 16.67 -11.52 -17.97
C ASP A 503 15.94 -10.21 -17.61
N MET A 504 14.67 -10.03 -18.01
CA MET A 504 14.09 -8.67 -18.06
C MET A 504 12.97 -8.38 -17.05
N ARG A 505 12.60 -9.32 -16.17
CA ARG A 505 11.39 -9.16 -15.33
C ARG A 505 11.51 -9.57 -13.87
N GLY A 506 12.69 -9.95 -13.41
CA GLY A 506 12.96 -10.21 -11.99
C GLY A 506 12.49 -11.57 -11.45
N PHE A 507 12.06 -12.48 -12.31
CA PHE A 507 11.72 -13.86 -11.98
C PHE A 507 12.64 -14.85 -12.72
N GLU A 508 12.80 -16.03 -12.14
CA GLU A 508 13.56 -17.16 -12.66
C GLU A 508 12.70 -17.98 -13.61
N CYS A 509 13.23 -18.39 -14.76
CA CYS A 509 12.66 -19.45 -15.57
C CYS A 509 13.53 -20.71 -15.40
N THR A 510 12.94 -21.88 -15.20
CA THR A 510 13.68 -23.14 -15.05
C THR A 510 12.86 -24.31 -15.55
N THR A 511 13.52 -25.41 -15.90
CA THR A 511 12.83 -26.68 -16.11
C THR A 511 12.51 -27.36 -14.77
N LEU A 512 11.56 -28.28 -14.79
CA LEU A 512 11.16 -29.06 -13.61
C LEU A 512 12.33 -29.89 -13.02
N SER A 513 13.24 -30.36 -13.86
CA SER A 513 14.43 -31.11 -13.44
C SER A 513 15.48 -30.25 -12.75
N ASN A 514 15.55 -28.97 -13.14
CA ASN A 514 16.56 -28.03 -12.68
C ASN A 514 16.09 -27.21 -11.48
N PHE A 515 14.78 -27.23 -11.20
CA PHE A 515 14.20 -26.56 -10.05
C PHE A 515 14.80 -27.09 -8.73
N LYS A 516 15.35 -26.18 -7.94
CA LYS A 516 15.88 -26.42 -6.60
C LYS A 516 15.30 -25.40 -5.63
N PHE A 517 14.91 -25.85 -4.43
CA PHE A 517 14.46 -24.97 -3.36
C PHE A 517 15.59 -24.06 -2.85
N GLY A 518 16.84 -24.57 -2.84
CA GLY A 518 17.99 -23.79 -2.39
C GLY A 518 18.00 -23.53 -0.88
N ASP A 519 17.20 -24.30 -0.15
CA ASP A 519 17.19 -24.45 1.28
C ASP A 519 17.45 -25.93 1.62
N ASP A 520 18.02 -26.19 2.80
CA ASP A 520 18.39 -27.55 3.23
C ASP A 520 17.16 -28.40 3.64
N CYS A 521 15.93 -27.95 3.35
CA CYS A 521 14.69 -28.52 3.87
C CYS A 521 14.48 -29.98 3.44
N PHE A 522 14.89 -30.34 2.23
CA PHE A 522 14.70 -31.68 1.68
C PHE A 522 16.00 -32.42 1.34
N GLU A 523 17.17 -31.82 1.57
CA GLU A 523 18.48 -32.37 1.14
C GLU A 523 18.91 -33.65 1.90
N TYR A 524 18.22 -34.03 2.97
CA TYR A 524 18.55 -35.22 3.76
C TYR A 524 18.08 -36.55 3.17
N THR A 525 17.28 -36.57 2.10
CA THR A 525 16.63 -37.80 1.59
C THR A 525 17.35 -38.51 0.45
N THR A 526 18.48 -37.98 -0.03
CA THR A 526 19.30 -38.65 -1.06
C THR A 526 20.72 -38.88 -0.57
N LYS A 527 20.88 -39.69 0.48
CA LYS A 527 22.13 -40.47 0.59
C LYS A 527 22.02 -41.60 -0.43
N PRO A 528 22.93 -41.72 -1.41
CA PRO A 528 22.97 -42.89 -2.26
C PRO A 528 23.19 -44.11 -1.36
N GLU A 529 22.32 -45.12 -1.47
CA GLU A 529 22.63 -46.45 -0.97
C GLU A 529 24.01 -46.80 -1.48
N VAL A 530 24.96 -46.92 -0.56
CA VAL A 530 26.24 -47.55 -0.82
C VAL A 530 25.89 -48.97 -1.23
N LYS A 531 25.83 -49.22 -2.54
CA LYS A 531 25.83 -50.57 -3.09
C LYS A 531 27.08 -51.23 -2.53
N GLY A 532 26.88 -52.07 -1.51
CA GLY A 532 27.90 -52.95 -0.99
C GLY A 532 28.52 -53.67 -2.17
N ALA A 533 29.82 -53.49 -2.32
CA ALA A 533 30.62 -54.22 -3.29
C ALA A 533 30.50 -55.71 -2.96
N GLU A 534 29.82 -56.44 -3.83
CA GLU A 534 30.05 -57.88 -3.98
C GLU A 534 31.27 -58.10 -4.88
N GLN A 535 32.07 -59.10 -4.47
CA GLN A 535 33.19 -59.78 -5.16
C GLN A 535 34.56 -59.09 -5.05
N LYS A 536 35.63 -59.73 -4.55
CA LYS A 536 35.99 -61.16 -4.44
C LYS A 536 36.66 -61.49 -3.11
#